data_AF-A0A7V2XKI2-F1
#
_entry.id   AF-A0A7V2XKI2-F1
#
_cell.length_a   1.000
_cell.length_b   1.000
_cell.length_c   1.000
_cell.angle_alpha   90.00
_cell.angle_beta   90.00
_cell.angle_gamma   90.00
#
_symmetry.space_group_name_H-M   'P 1'
#
loop_
_entity.id
_entity.type
_entity.pdbx_description
1 polymer ?
#
loop_
_entity_poly.entity_id
_entity_poly.type
_entity_poly.pdbx_seq_one_letter_code
_entity_poly.pdbx_strand_id
1 'polypeptide(L)' 'KVKGNTTDKAAFAAAVKAAGAELKAVRGPFRFNANNMPVQNYYAFQVAKEGSQVVVKQVGTPLQEHQDAYVSQCKPR' A
#
# COMPACT_ATOMS: atom_id res chain seq x y z
N LYS A 1 -5.19 -5.06 -18.47
CA LYS A 1 -3.90 -4.65 -19.09
C LYS A 1 -3.24 -5.76 -19.91
N VAL A 2 -3.25 -7.03 -19.50
CA VAL A 2 -2.60 -8.14 -20.26
C VAL A 2 -3.53 -9.17 -20.91
N LYS A 3 -4.85 -8.93 -20.97
CA LYS A 3 -5.85 -9.84 -21.57
C LYS A 3 -5.73 -11.31 -21.10
N GLY A 4 -5.40 -11.53 -19.82
CA GLY A 4 -5.27 -12.87 -19.22
C GLY A 4 -3.92 -13.56 -19.45
N ASN A 5 -3.01 -13.00 -20.27
CA ASN A 5 -1.69 -13.57 -20.45
C ASN A 5 -0.78 -13.25 -19.25
N THR A 6 -0.41 -14.28 -18.48
CA THR A 6 0.50 -14.19 -17.33
C THR A 6 1.90 -14.76 -17.59
N THR A 7 2.15 -15.32 -18.78
CA THR A 7 3.43 -15.96 -19.11
C THR A 7 4.51 -14.94 -19.47
N ASP A 8 4.12 -13.80 -20.05
CA ASP A 8 4.97 -12.62 -20.16
C ASP A 8 5.09 -11.94 -18.80
N LYS A 9 6.11 -12.35 -18.04
CA LYS A 9 6.35 -11.86 -16.67
C LYS A 9 6.61 -10.36 -16.62
N ALA A 10 7.27 -9.79 -17.63
CA ALA A 10 7.60 -8.37 -17.65
C ALA A 10 6.34 -7.53 -17.89
N ALA A 11 5.55 -7.89 -18.90
CA ALA A 11 4.27 -7.23 -19.17
C ALA A 11 3.28 -7.41 -18.01
N PHE A 12 3.24 -8.60 -17.41
CA PHE A 12 2.39 -8.87 -16.25
C PHE A 12 2.80 -8.04 -15.03
N ALA A 13 4.10 -7.98 -14.70
CA ALA A 13 4.59 -7.17 -13.59
C ALA A 13 4.28 -5.67 -13.78
N ALA A 14 4.48 -5.14 -14.99
CA ALA A 14 4.14 -3.76 -15.31
C ALA A 14 2.62 -3.49 -15.17
N ALA A 15 1.79 -4.43 -15.60
CA ALA A 15 0.34 -4.35 -15.45
C ALA A 15 -0.11 -4.36 -14.00
N VAL A 16 0.46 -5.22 -13.15
CA VAL A 16 0.20 -5.26 -11.71
C VAL A 16 0.62 -3.95 -11.05
N LYS A 17 1.82 -3.44 -11.37
CA LYS A 17 2.31 -2.17 -10.84
C LYS A 17 1.35 -1.02 -11.17
N ALA A 18 0.89 -0.96 -12.41
CA ALA A 18 -0.04 0.07 -12.85
C ALA A 18 -1.46 -0.12 -12.27
N ALA A 19 -1.90 -1.35 -12.02
CA ALA A 19 -3.19 -1.62 -11.36
C ALA A 19 -3.19 -1.17 -9.90
N GLY A 20 -2.03 -1.15 -9.22
CA GLY A 20 -1.91 -0.65 -7.87
C GLY A 20 -2.47 0.77 -7.71
N ALA A 21 -2.17 1.69 -8.64
CA ALA A 21 -2.66 3.08 -8.60
C ALA A 21 -4.16 3.24 -8.93
N GLU A 22 -4.78 2.22 -9.54
CA GLU A 22 -6.22 2.19 -9.86
C GLU A 22 -7.05 1.53 -8.76
N LEU A 23 -6.38 0.86 -7.82
CA LEU A 23 -7.02 0.13 -6.74
C LEU A 23 -7.67 1.11 -5.76
N LYS A 24 -9.00 1.08 -5.69
CA LYS A 24 -9.79 1.76 -4.64
C LYS A 24 -9.74 0.95 -3.35
N ALA A 25 -8.63 1.02 -2.63
CA ALA A 25 -8.46 0.27 -1.39
C ALA A 25 -9.28 0.87 -0.24
N VAL A 26 -9.88 -0.01 0.58
CA VAL A 26 -10.66 0.37 1.77
C VAL A 26 -9.82 1.04 2.86
N ARG A 27 -8.49 0.82 2.82
CA ARG A 27 -7.49 1.41 3.71
C ARG A 27 -6.89 2.72 3.17
N GLY A 28 -7.55 3.37 2.20
CA GLY A 28 -7.07 4.62 1.61
C GLY A 28 -6.20 4.42 0.36
N PRO A 29 -5.51 5.47 -0.12
CA PRO A 29 -4.72 5.43 -1.35
C PRO A 29 -3.62 4.37 -1.28
N PHE A 30 -3.43 3.66 -2.39
CA PHE A 30 -2.41 2.65 -2.57
C PHE A 30 -1.79 2.79 -3.95
N ARG A 31 -0.47 2.60 -4.04
CA ARG A 31 0.26 2.42 -5.30
C ARG A 31 1.60 1.77 -5.03
N PHE A 32 2.24 1.27 -6.07
CA PHE A 32 3.63 0.79 -5.97
C PHE A 32 4.62 1.94 -6.20
N ASN A 33 5.72 1.92 -5.45
CA ASN A 33 6.82 2.85 -5.57
C ASN A 33 7.80 2.46 -6.70
N ALA A 34 8.84 3.27 -6.93
CA ALA A 34 9.87 3.01 -7.92
C ALA A 34 10.53 1.63 -7.74
N ASN A 35 10.84 1.26 -6.49
CA ASN A 35 11.40 -0.03 -6.07
C ASN A 35 10.36 -1.17 -5.91
N ASN A 36 9.11 -0.97 -6.35
CA ASN A 36 7.98 -1.90 -6.21
C ASN A 36 7.49 -2.14 -4.77
N MET A 37 7.92 -1.35 -3.78
CA MET A 37 7.31 -1.37 -2.44
C MET A 37 5.99 -0.58 -2.41
N PRO A 38 5.05 -0.91 -1.50
CA PRO A 38 3.83 -0.13 -1.33
C PRO A 38 4.08 1.30 -0.89
N VAL A 39 3.33 2.23 -1.47
CA VAL A 39 3.09 3.57 -0.93
C VAL A 39 1.65 3.61 -0.45
N GLN A 40 1.48 3.91 0.84
CA GLN A 40 0.17 3.86 1.51
C GLN A 40 0.19 4.68 2.79
N ASN A 41 -1.00 4.88 3.35
CA ASN A 41 -1.14 5.50 4.66
C ASN A 41 -0.71 4.55 5.79
N TYR A 42 -0.04 5.10 6.80
CA TYR A 42 0.16 4.47 8.10
C TYR A 42 -0.66 5.19 9.16
N TYR A 43 -1.31 4.38 9.97
CA TYR A 43 -2.33 4.79 10.92
C TYR A 43 -1.84 4.57 12.34
N ALA A 44 -2.15 5.53 13.21
CA ALA A 44 -1.94 5.37 14.64
C ALA A 44 -3.22 4.82 15.26
N PHE A 45 -3.08 3.79 16.09
CA PHE A 45 -4.18 3.16 16.80
C PHE A 45 -3.93 3.19 18.30
N GLN A 46 -5.00 3.31 19.07
CA GLN A 46 -5.00 3.22 20.51
C GLN A 46 -5.98 2.14 20.95
N VAL A 47 -5.51 1.26 21.84
CA VAL A 47 -6.39 0.31 22.54
C VAL A 47 -7.07 1.07 23.68
N ALA A 48 -8.39 1.00 23.73
CA ALA A 48 -9.20 1.65 24.76
C ALA A 48 -10.24 0.67 25.33
N LYS A 49 -10.73 0.95 26.53
CA LYS A 49 -11.85 0.23 27.13
C LYS A 49 -13.13 1.06 26.99
N GLU A 50 -14.16 0.49 26.38
CA GLU A 50 -15.50 1.08 26.28
C GLU A 50 -16.49 0.18 27.01
N GLY A 51 -16.86 0.58 28.24
CA GLY A 51 -17.66 -0.26 29.14
C GLY A 51 -16.92 -1.54 29.52
N SER A 52 -17.50 -2.70 29.17
CA SER A 52 -16.87 -4.01 29.37
C SER A 52 -15.99 -4.46 28.21
N GLN A 53 -16.00 -3.76 27.06
CA GLN A 53 -15.31 -4.16 25.84
C GLN A 53 -13.95 -3.47 25.69
N VAL A 54 -12.99 -4.18 25.10
CA VAL A 54 -11.72 -3.60 24.65
C VAL A 54 -11.82 -3.34 23.15
N VAL A 55 -11.58 -2.10 22.74
CA VAL A 55 -11.71 -1.64 21.36
C VAL A 55 -10.39 -1.06 20.84
N VAL A 56 -10.18 -1.12 19.53
CA VAL A 56 -9.07 -0.46 18.84
C VAL A 56 -9.59 0.76 18.10
N LYS A 57 -9.18 1.95 18.53
CA LYS A 57 -9.56 3.21 17.90
C LYS A 57 -8.43 3.71 17.02
N GLN A 58 -8.76 4.12 15.80
CA GLN A 58 -7.83 4.90 15.00
C GLN A 58 -7.78 6.32 15.57
N VAL A 59 -6.60 6.77 15.99
CA VAL A 59 -6.39 8.10 16.58
C VAL A 59 -5.80 9.10 15.59
N GLY A 60 -5.34 8.62 14.43
CA GLY A 60 -4.89 9.49 13.35
C GLY A 60 -4.20 8.74 12.20
N THR A 61 -3.75 9.51 11.22
CA THR A 61 -2.98 9.03 10.06
C THR A 61 -1.69 9.83 9.96
N PRO A 62 -0.70 9.58 10.84
CA PRO A 62 0.50 10.42 10.93
C PRO A 62 1.37 10.38 9.68
N LEU A 63 1.33 9.30 8.89
CA LEU A 63 2.09 9.19 7.65
C LEU A 63 1.13 8.90 6.51
N GLN A 64 0.77 9.92 5.75
CA GLN A 64 -0.05 9.78 4.54
C GLN A 64 0.83 9.48 3.33
N GLU A 65 0.37 8.57 2.45
CA GLU A 65 1.08 8.16 1.22
C GLU A 65 2.59 7.93 1.43
N HIS A 66 2.93 7.26 2.54
CA HIS A 66 4.31 7.12 2.98
C HIS A 66 5.05 6.13 2.09
N GLN A 67 6.24 6.54 1.66
CA GLN A 67 7.18 5.71 0.92
C GLN A 67 8.07 4.94 1.89
N ASP A 68 8.54 3.76 1.49
CA ASP A 68 9.52 3.03 2.28
C ASP A 68 10.84 3.81 2.41
N ALA A 69 11.52 3.63 3.54
CA ALA A 69 12.74 4.36 3.87
C ALA A 69 13.94 4.07 2.94
N TYR A 70 13.88 3.00 2.15
CA TYR A 70 15.00 2.51 1.34
C TYR A 70 14.77 2.68 -0.17
N VAL A 71 13.73 3.43 -0.57
CA VAL A 71 13.42 3.68 -1.99
C VAL A 71 14.62 4.21 -2.77
N SER A 72 15.44 5.07 -2.15
CA SER A 72 16.63 5.63 -2.78
C SER A 72 17.81 4.64 -2.88
N GLN A 73 17.81 3.59 -2.06
CA GLN A 73 18.88 2.60 -1.99
C GLN A 73 18.57 1.36 -2.83
N CYS A 74 17.29 1.07 -3.06
CA CYS A 74 16.84 -0.06 -3.88
C CYS A 74 16.62 0.39 -5.33
N LYS A 75 17.68 0.27 -6.15
CA LYS A 75 17.57 0.54 -7.58
C LYS A 75 16.69 -0.51 -8.24
N PRO A 76 15.66 -0.12 -9.01
CA PRO A 76 14.88 -1.07 -9.80
C PRO A 76 15.81 -1.80 -10.78
N ARG A 77 15.58 -3.11 -10.94
CA ARG A 77 16.25 -3.94 -11.95
C ARG A 77 15.60 -3.75 -13.32
#